data_AF-A0AAU9TC10-F1
#
_entry.id   AF-A0AAU9TC10-F1
#
_cell.length_a   1.000
_cell.length_b   1.000
_cell.length_c   1.000
_cell.angle_alpha   90.00
_cell.angle_beta   90.00
_cell.angle_gamma   90.00
#
_symmetry.space_group_name_H-M   'P 1'
#
loop_
_entity.id
_entity.type
_entity.pdbx_description
1 polymer ?
#
loop_
_entity_poly.entity_id
_entity_poly.type
_entity_poly.pdbx_seq_one_letter_code
_entity_poly.pdbx_strand_id
1 'polypeptide(L)'
;MKIASGYAIPKIKSKEILAIPWWSEELAMLKRQVATRKRRIRCAAPVRRQMVVEEYLKAKARYETERSTEDALYTLVKYVRHNLERRRIVVLISLDIEGAFDNAWWPKIRVRLAEEKCPINIRRLLGNYLSDRRVTARIWRPKATMPRHSPTMWCWCSKVRRPSRSNDGPTTPSNV
;
A
#
# COMPACT_ATOMS: atom_id res chain seq x y z
N MET A 1 -21.93 -32.69 -41.31
CA MET A 1 -20.71 -32.03 -41.84
C MET A 1 -19.56 -32.23 -40.85
N LYS A 2 -18.32 -32.40 -41.33
CA LYS A 2 -17.10 -32.30 -40.51
C LYS A 2 -16.17 -31.26 -41.17
N ILE A 3 -15.93 -30.13 -40.52
CA ILE A 3 -14.95 -29.14 -41.00
C ILE A 3 -13.58 -29.56 -40.49
N ALA A 4 -12.85 -30.33 -41.30
CA ALA A 4 -11.46 -30.69 -41.03
C ALA A 4 -10.54 -29.52 -41.38
N SER A 5 -10.40 -28.54 -40.47
CA SER A 5 -9.40 -27.49 -40.63
C SER A 5 -8.00 -28.07 -40.46
N GLY A 6 -7.28 -28.26 -41.58
CA GLY A 6 -5.93 -28.85 -41.62
C GLY A 6 -4.82 -27.98 -41.01
N TYR A 7 -5.15 -26.82 -40.44
CA TYR A 7 -4.19 -25.93 -39.80
C TYR A 7 -3.76 -26.44 -38.42
N ALA A 8 -2.87 -27.43 -38.42
CA ALA A 8 -2.13 -27.82 -37.23
C ALA A 8 -1.32 -26.63 -36.72
N ILE A 9 -1.60 -26.18 -35.48
CA ILE A 9 -0.88 -25.06 -34.85
C ILE A 9 0.62 -25.41 -34.81
N PRO A 10 1.50 -24.57 -35.40
CA PRO A 10 2.92 -24.90 -35.51
C PRO A 10 3.55 -25.05 -34.13
N LYS A 11 4.31 -26.14 -33.93
CA LYS A 11 4.93 -26.48 -32.65
C LYS A 11 5.92 -25.38 -32.22
N ILE A 12 5.52 -24.59 -31.23
CA ILE A 12 6.31 -23.50 -30.64
C ILE A 12 7.60 -24.09 -30.05
N LYS A 13 8.75 -23.79 -30.67
CA LYS A 13 10.06 -24.35 -30.28
C LYS A 13 10.60 -23.79 -28.96
N SER A 14 10.24 -22.54 -28.61
CA SER A 14 10.56 -21.92 -27.32
C SER A 14 9.38 -21.09 -26.81
N LYS A 15 9.01 -21.27 -25.54
CA LYS A 15 7.97 -20.48 -24.87
C LYS A 15 8.62 -19.36 -24.06
N GLU A 16 8.89 -18.24 -24.69
CA GLU A 16 9.25 -17.01 -23.98
C GLU A 16 8.00 -16.43 -23.31
N ILE A 17 7.77 -16.85 -22.07
CA ILE A 17 6.71 -16.28 -21.23
C ILE A 17 7.12 -14.85 -20.85
N LEU A 18 6.21 -13.91 -21.12
CA LEU A 18 6.31 -12.54 -20.65
C LEU A 18 6.26 -12.50 -19.12
N ALA A 19 7.42 -12.33 -18.50
CA ALA A 19 7.50 -11.83 -17.13
C ALA A 19 7.24 -10.31 -17.12
N ILE A 20 6.02 -9.87 -17.44
CA ILE A 20 5.59 -8.50 -17.10
C ILE A 20 5.44 -8.48 -15.57
N PRO A 21 6.22 -7.67 -14.83
CA PRO A 21 5.96 -7.48 -13.41
C PRO A 21 4.74 -6.56 -13.24
N TRP A 22 3.80 -6.99 -12.40
CA TRP A 22 2.62 -6.25 -11.92
C TRP A 22 2.93 -4.86 -11.26
N TRP A 23 4.20 -4.51 -11.07
CA TRP A 23 4.70 -3.14 -10.98
C TRP A 23 6.10 -3.04 -11.62
N SER A 24 6.35 -2.01 -12.45
CA SER A 24 7.72 -1.57 -12.78
C SER A 24 8.45 -1.12 -11.51
N GLU A 25 9.78 -1.28 -11.45
CA GLU A 25 10.58 -0.81 -10.30
C GLU A 25 10.48 0.72 -10.15
N GLU A 26 10.40 1.47 -11.24
CA GLU A 26 10.20 2.93 -11.23
C GLU A 26 8.85 3.31 -10.60
N LEU A 27 7.81 2.57 -10.98
CA LEU A 27 6.44 2.71 -10.47
C LEU A 27 6.38 2.32 -8.97
N ALA A 28 7.14 1.30 -8.56
CA ALA A 28 7.33 0.94 -7.15
C ALA A 28 8.12 2.01 -6.38
N MET A 29 9.16 2.62 -6.97
CA MET A 29 9.90 3.75 -6.39
C MET A 29 9.01 4.98 -6.22
N LEU A 30 8.16 5.32 -7.18
CA LEU A 30 7.20 6.42 -7.05
C LEU A 30 6.14 6.14 -5.98
N LYS A 31 5.64 4.90 -5.89
CA LYS A 31 4.76 4.46 -4.78
C LYS A 31 5.43 4.66 -3.40
N ARG A 32 6.71 4.28 -3.26
CA ARG A 32 7.54 4.54 -2.05
C ARG A 32 7.69 6.06 -1.79
N GLN A 33 7.95 6.85 -2.83
CA GLN A 33 8.10 8.32 -2.74
C GLN A 33 6.80 9.03 -2.30
N VAL A 34 5.66 8.69 -2.89
CA VAL A 34 4.35 9.26 -2.54
C VAL A 34 3.96 8.90 -1.11
N ALA A 35 4.18 7.65 -0.68
CA ALA A 35 3.97 7.23 0.71
C ALA A 35 4.88 8.02 1.68
N THR A 36 6.13 8.27 1.30
CA THR A 36 7.09 9.07 2.08
C THR A 36 6.65 10.52 2.21
N ARG A 37 6.28 11.19 1.11
CA ARG A 37 5.76 12.57 1.15
C ARG A 37 4.45 12.68 1.94
N LYS A 38 3.54 11.71 1.80
CA LYS A 38 2.32 11.60 2.62
C LYS A 38 2.62 11.46 4.12
N ARG A 39 3.70 10.76 4.49
CA ARG A 39 4.18 10.67 5.88
C ARG A 39 4.77 12.00 6.37
N ARG A 40 5.48 12.76 5.53
CA ARG A 40 6.02 14.09 5.87
C ARG A 40 4.94 15.09 6.27
N ILE A 41 3.80 15.12 5.56
CA ILE A 41 2.66 16.02 5.89
C ILE A 41 2.21 15.86 7.36
N ARG A 42 2.22 14.64 7.90
CA ARG A 42 1.82 14.35 9.29
C ARG A 42 2.72 15.03 10.33
N CYS A 43 3.99 15.26 9.99
CA CYS A 43 5.00 15.83 10.89
C CYS A 43 5.38 17.28 10.52
N ALA A 44 4.71 17.89 9.54
CA ALA A 44 5.04 19.23 9.05
C ALA A 44 4.50 20.32 9.99
N ALA A 45 5.38 21.24 10.42
CA ALA A 45 5.01 22.45 11.13
C ALA A 45 4.09 23.34 10.25
N PRO A 46 3.12 24.08 10.81
CA PRO A 46 2.08 24.78 10.04
C PRO A 46 2.62 25.63 8.88
N VAL A 47 3.62 26.47 9.13
CA VAL A 47 4.20 27.39 8.13
C VAL A 47 4.84 26.69 6.93
N ARG A 48 5.27 25.43 7.06
CA ARG A 48 5.83 24.62 5.96
C ARG A 48 4.83 23.62 5.38
N ARG A 49 3.64 23.51 5.97
CA ARG A 49 2.64 22.47 5.62
C ARG A 49 2.10 22.65 4.20
N GLN A 50 1.95 23.89 3.74
CA GLN A 50 1.43 24.22 2.41
C GLN A 50 2.37 23.72 1.30
N MET A 51 3.64 24.12 1.34
CA MET A 51 4.70 23.61 0.45
C MET A 51 4.85 22.08 0.49
N VAL A 52 4.81 21.46 1.67
CA VAL A 52 4.93 19.99 1.82
C VAL A 52 3.69 19.25 1.28
N VAL A 53 2.50 19.87 1.30
CA VAL A 53 1.30 19.34 0.63
C VAL A 53 1.41 19.49 -0.89
N GLU A 54 1.94 20.60 -1.39
CA GLU A 54 2.15 20.84 -2.82
C GLU A 54 3.17 19.88 -3.44
N GLU A 55 4.32 19.65 -2.78
CA GLU A 55 5.26 18.58 -3.14
C GLU A 55 4.58 17.21 -3.25
N TYR A 56 3.70 16.90 -2.28
CA TYR A 56 2.97 15.65 -2.26
C TYR A 56 1.95 15.56 -3.40
N LEU A 57 1.22 16.64 -3.71
CA LEU A 57 0.26 16.68 -4.82
C LEU A 57 0.97 16.50 -6.17
N LYS A 58 2.09 17.19 -6.40
CA LYS A 58 2.91 17.04 -7.60
C LYS A 58 3.45 15.60 -7.76
N ALA A 59 3.93 14.99 -6.68
CA ALA A 59 4.38 13.60 -6.68
C ALA A 59 3.23 12.58 -6.82
N LYS A 60 2.05 12.87 -6.26
CA LYS A 60 0.83 12.06 -6.37
C LYS A 60 0.35 12.04 -7.81
N ALA A 61 0.20 13.21 -8.45
CA ALA A 61 -0.24 13.32 -9.83
C ALA A 61 0.69 12.53 -10.78
N ARG A 62 2.01 12.71 -10.66
CA ARG A 62 3.00 11.93 -11.41
C ARG A 62 2.81 10.40 -11.24
N TYR A 63 2.63 9.93 -10.01
CA TYR A 63 2.38 8.52 -9.73
C TYR A 63 1.04 8.01 -10.28
N GLU A 64 0.02 8.86 -10.37
CA GLU A 64 -1.29 8.49 -10.93
C GLU A 64 -1.24 8.43 -12.46
N THR A 65 -0.50 9.33 -13.12
CA THR A 65 -0.20 9.24 -14.56
C THR A 65 0.57 7.95 -14.89
N GLU A 66 1.68 7.68 -14.19
CA GLU A 66 2.50 6.49 -14.43
C GLU A 66 1.85 5.17 -13.98
N ARG A 67 0.71 5.22 -13.28
CA ARG A 67 -0.09 4.04 -12.89
C ARG A 67 -1.38 3.91 -13.71
N SER A 68 -1.48 4.61 -14.84
CA SER A 68 -2.65 4.48 -15.71
C SER A 68 -2.74 3.07 -16.33
N THR A 69 -3.95 2.64 -16.66
CA THR A 69 -4.20 1.46 -17.51
C THR A 69 -3.52 1.57 -18.87
N GLU A 70 -3.24 2.79 -19.32
CA GLU A 70 -2.54 3.11 -20.56
C GLU A 70 -1.09 2.59 -20.59
N ASP A 71 -0.37 2.58 -19.46
CA ASP A 71 1.02 2.08 -19.40
C ASP A 71 1.10 0.56 -19.49
N ALA A 72 0.16 -0.15 -18.83
CA ALA A 72 0.03 -1.60 -18.96
C ALA A 72 -0.31 -2.01 -20.41
N LEU A 73 -1.19 -1.25 -21.08
CA LEU A 73 -1.55 -1.45 -22.49
C LEU A 73 -0.36 -1.13 -23.41
N TYR A 74 0.36 -0.02 -23.17
CA TYR A 74 1.55 0.36 -23.93
C TYR A 74 2.66 -0.70 -23.82
N THR A 75 2.91 -1.21 -22.61
CA THR A 75 3.86 -2.29 -22.35
C THR A 75 3.51 -3.56 -23.12
N LEU A 76 2.23 -3.95 -23.15
CA LEU A 76 1.76 -5.09 -23.93
C LEU A 76 1.96 -4.87 -25.43
N VAL A 77 1.52 -3.72 -25.97
CA VAL A 77 1.66 -3.38 -27.40
C VAL A 77 3.13 -3.32 -27.83
N LYS A 78 4.01 -2.80 -26.97
CA LYS A 78 5.46 -2.75 -27.20
C LYS A 78 6.07 -4.16 -27.30
N TYR A 79 5.70 -5.09 -26.42
CA TYR A 79 6.15 -6.48 -26.53
C TYR A 79 5.62 -7.18 -27.79
N VAL A 80 4.34 -6.97 -28.13
CA VAL A 80 3.73 -7.54 -29.33
C VAL A 80 4.51 -7.10 -30.57
N ARG A 81 4.75 -5.79 -30.74
CA ARG A 81 5.53 -5.23 -31.87
C ARG A 81 6.94 -5.84 -31.95
N HIS A 82 7.70 -5.82 -30.85
CA HIS A 82 9.07 -6.38 -30.78
C HIS A 82 9.16 -7.86 -31.17
N ASN A 83 8.10 -8.65 -30.96
CA ASN A 83 8.09 -10.06 -31.36
C ASN A 83 7.59 -10.27 -32.79
N LEU A 84 6.66 -9.45 -33.29
CA LEU A 84 6.29 -9.42 -34.72
C LEU A 84 7.49 -9.03 -35.60
N GLU A 85 8.25 -8.01 -35.21
CA GLU A 85 9.50 -7.58 -35.86
C GLU A 85 10.51 -8.75 -35.97
N ARG A 86 10.61 -9.57 -34.91
CA ARG A 86 11.46 -10.76 -34.85
C ARG A 86 10.83 -12.00 -35.50
N ARG A 87 9.73 -11.84 -36.26
CA ARG A 87 8.95 -12.89 -36.94
C ARG A 87 8.51 -14.04 -36.04
N ARG A 88 8.24 -13.75 -34.76
CA ARG A 88 7.76 -14.73 -33.78
C ARG A 88 6.23 -14.76 -33.72
N ILE A 89 5.69 -15.92 -33.44
CA ILE A 89 4.25 -16.10 -33.18
C ILE A 89 3.97 -15.59 -31.76
N VAL A 90 3.04 -14.64 -31.65
CA VAL A 90 2.56 -14.09 -30.37
C VAL A 90 1.14 -14.58 -30.13
N VAL A 91 0.85 -15.05 -28.92
CA VAL A 91 -0.49 -15.45 -28.49
C VAL A 91 -0.86 -14.66 -27.25
N LEU A 92 -1.95 -13.90 -27.31
CA LEU A 92 -2.55 -13.23 -26.17
C LEU A 92 -3.63 -14.13 -25.58
N ILE A 93 -3.61 -14.33 -24.25
CA ILE A 93 -4.64 -15.05 -23.51
C ILE A 93 -5.23 -14.08 -22.49
N SER A 94 -6.42 -13.55 -22.78
CA SER A 94 -7.23 -12.80 -21.81
C SER A 94 -8.02 -13.79 -20.96
N LEU A 95 -7.87 -13.71 -19.64
CA LEU A 95 -8.68 -14.45 -18.67
C LEU A 95 -9.36 -13.43 -17.76
N ASP A 96 -10.69 -13.43 -17.77
CA ASP A 96 -11.53 -12.67 -16.85
C ASP A 96 -12.22 -13.63 -15.86
N ILE A 97 -12.66 -13.10 -14.71
CA ILE A 97 -13.28 -13.90 -13.65
C ILE A 97 -14.58 -13.22 -13.22
N GLU A 98 -15.71 -13.78 -13.66
CA GLU A 98 -17.04 -13.35 -13.25
C GLU A 98 -17.17 -13.39 -11.71
N GLY A 99 -17.60 -12.28 -11.12
CA GLY A 99 -17.76 -12.15 -9.68
C GLY A 99 -16.48 -12.44 -8.88
N ALA A 100 -15.30 -12.02 -9.36
CA ALA A 100 -14.00 -12.35 -8.76
C ALA A 100 -13.88 -12.13 -7.24
N PHE A 101 -14.64 -11.18 -6.67
CA PHE A 101 -14.74 -10.98 -5.22
C PHE A 101 -15.87 -11.80 -4.58
N ASP A 102 -17.00 -11.97 -5.23
CA ASP A 102 -18.15 -12.72 -4.72
C ASP A 102 -17.88 -14.23 -4.63
N ASN A 103 -17.17 -14.76 -5.63
CA ASN A 103 -16.81 -16.17 -5.79
C ASN A 103 -15.47 -16.52 -5.11
N ALA A 104 -14.87 -15.60 -4.35
CA ALA A 104 -13.55 -15.79 -3.74
C ALA A 104 -13.61 -16.79 -2.57
N TRP A 105 -12.73 -17.81 -2.58
CA TRP A 105 -12.70 -18.82 -1.51
C TRP A 105 -12.05 -18.29 -0.22
N TRP A 106 -12.87 -17.70 0.65
CA TRP A 106 -12.47 -17.00 1.87
C TRP A 106 -11.51 -17.75 2.82
N PRO A 107 -11.61 -19.08 3.03
CA PRO A 107 -10.64 -19.83 3.82
C PRO A 107 -9.20 -19.71 3.29
N LYS A 108 -9.01 -19.77 1.96
CA LYS A 108 -7.69 -19.65 1.32
C LYS A 108 -7.07 -18.27 1.52
N ILE A 109 -7.90 -17.22 1.48
CA ILE A 109 -7.48 -15.85 1.80
C ILE A 109 -7.09 -15.74 3.29
N ARG A 110 -7.87 -16.34 4.21
CA ARG A 110 -7.54 -16.37 5.65
C ARG A 110 -6.25 -17.11 5.97
N VAL A 111 -5.90 -18.16 5.21
CA VAL A 111 -4.62 -18.87 5.32
C VAL A 111 -3.46 -18.00 4.84
N ARG A 112 -3.53 -17.42 3.63
CA ARG A 112 -2.47 -16.52 3.13
C ARG A 112 -2.21 -15.32 4.05
N LEU A 113 -3.27 -14.72 4.62
CA LEU A 113 -3.14 -13.64 5.62
C LEU A 113 -2.45 -14.06 6.92
N ALA A 114 -2.41 -15.35 7.26
CA ALA A 114 -1.63 -15.86 8.39
C ALA A 114 -0.16 -16.08 8.00
N GLU A 115 0.09 -16.61 6.80
CA GLU A 115 1.43 -16.84 6.24
C GLU A 115 2.23 -15.53 6.06
N GLU A 116 1.59 -14.46 5.57
CA GLU A 116 2.19 -13.12 5.43
C GLU A 116 2.47 -12.40 6.76
N LYS A 117 2.25 -13.07 7.91
CA LYS A 117 2.46 -12.53 9.27
C LYS A 117 1.72 -11.20 9.52
N CYS A 118 0.55 -11.02 8.88
CA CYS A 118 -0.22 -9.78 9.00
C CYS A 118 -0.64 -9.51 10.47
N PRO A 119 -0.57 -8.26 10.94
CA PRO A 119 -0.89 -7.92 12.32
C PRO A 119 -2.37 -8.22 12.63
N ILE A 120 -2.62 -8.67 13.87
CA ILE A 120 -3.88 -9.30 14.28
C ILE A 120 -5.12 -8.43 14.07
N ASN A 121 -4.97 -7.10 14.09
CA ASN A 121 -6.03 -6.14 13.79
C ASN A 121 -6.50 -6.22 12.33
N ILE A 122 -5.59 -6.35 11.36
CA ILE A 122 -5.91 -6.51 9.94
C ILE A 122 -6.57 -7.88 9.70
N ARG A 123 -6.01 -8.95 10.28
CA ARG A 123 -6.59 -10.30 10.16
C ARG A 123 -8.00 -10.39 10.75
N ARG A 124 -8.28 -9.68 11.85
CA ARG A 124 -9.62 -9.57 12.45
C ARG A 124 -10.58 -8.71 11.61
N LEU A 125 -10.13 -7.55 11.13
CA LEU A 125 -10.92 -6.67 10.26
C LEU A 125 -11.38 -7.39 8.99
N LEU A 126 -10.44 -8.09 8.33
CA LEU A 126 -10.73 -8.92 7.16
C LEU A 126 -11.62 -10.10 7.54
N GLY A 127 -11.36 -10.79 8.65
CA GLY A 127 -12.22 -11.88 9.13
C GLY A 127 -13.71 -11.51 9.23
N ASN A 128 -14.01 -10.33 9.79
CA ASN A 128 -15.38 -9.82 9.87
C ASN A 128 -15.95 -9.49 8.47
N TYR A 129 -15.17 -8.79 7.63
CA TYR A 129 -15.58 -8.46 6.27
C TYR A 129 -15.84 -9.69 5.39
N LEU A 130 -15.03 -10.74 5.52
CA LEU A 130 -15.19 -11.98 4.75
C LEU A 130 -16.31 -12.90 5.28
N SER A 131 -16.86 -12.61 6.47
CA SER A 131 -17.98 -13.38 7.03
C SER A 131 -19.33 -12.74 6.68
N ASP A 132 -19.48 -11.44 6.96
CA ASP A 132 -20.78 -10.74 6.87
C ASP A 132 -20.83 -9.66 5.76
N ARG A 133 -19.76 -9.48 4.97
CA ARG A 133 -19.51 -8.31 4.10
C ARG A 133 -19.55 -6.95 4.83
N ARG A 134 -19.51 -6.95 6.17
CA ARG A 134 -19.68 -5.78 7.04
C ARG A 134 -18.39 -5.36 7.73
N VAL A 135 -18.11 -4.06 7.74
CA VAL A 135 -17.00 -3.44 8.47
C VAL A 135 -17.53 -2.40 9.46
N THR A 136 -17.46 -2.70 10.76
CA THR A 136 -17.82 -1.75 11.82
C THR A 136 -16.63 -0.87 12.18
N ALA A 137 -16.42 0.21 11.42
CA ALA A 137 -15.37 1.18 11.72
C ALA A 137 -15.78 2.16 12.84
N ARG A 138 -15.18 2.04 14.03
CA ARG A 138 -15.24 3.10 15.05
C ARG A 138 -14.38 4.30 14.63
N ILE A 139 -14.95 5.20 13.83
CA ILE A 139 -14.34 6.49 13.51
C ILE A 139 -14.24 7.31 14.79
N TRP A 140 -13.01 7.64 15.21
CA TRP A 140 -12.80 8.59 16.29
C TRP A 140 -13.25 9.98 15.83
N ARG A 141 -14.44 10.41 16.26
CA ARG A 141 -14.80 11.83 16.25
C ARG A 141 -14.13 12.47 17.46
N PRO A 142 -13.39 13.59 17.32
CA PRO A 142 -13.06 14.40 18.48
C PRO A 142 -14.36 14.81 19.17
N LYS A 143 -14.48 14.60 20.48
CA LYS A 143 -15.57 15.21 21.24
C LYS A 143 -15.39 16.72 21.16
N ALA A 144 -16.37 17.42 20.60
CA ALA A 144 -16.38 18.88 20.52
C ALA A 144 -16.75 19.49 21.89
N THR A 145 -16.02 19.14 22.93
CA THR A 145 -16.01 19.89 24.19
C THR A 145 -15.25 21.19 23.94
N MET A 146 -15.94 22.19 23.38
CA MET A 146 -15.50 23.58 23.46
C MET A 146 -15.65 24.03 24.92
N PRO A 147 -14.57 24.38 25.64
CA PRO A 147 -14.68 25.20 26.83
C PRO A 147 -15.15 26.58 26.36
N ARG A 148 -16.31 27.03 26.84
CA ARG A 148 -16.73 28.41 26.66
C ARG A 148 -16.07 29.22 27.79
N HIS A 149 -15.39 30.31 27.44
CA HIS A 149 -14.62 31.19 28.36
C HIS A 149 -13.34 30.51 28.93
N SER A 150 -12.20 31.18 29.16
CA SER A 150 -11.76 32.56 28.84
C SER A 150 -10.27 32.56 28.39
N PRO A 151 -9.72 33.67 27.84
CA PRO A 151 -8.43 33.63 27.14
C PRO A 151 -7.22 34.00 28.02
N THR A 152 -6.57 33.03 28.66
CA THR A 152 -5.19 33.17 29.19
C THR A 152 -4.34 31.92 28.95
N MET A 153 -3.01 32.13 28.86
CA MET A 153 -1.94 31.10 28.82
C MET A 153 -2.05 29.97 27.79
N TRP A 154 -1.70 30.26 26.54
CA TRP A 154 -1.12 29.26 25.64
C TRP A 154 0.29 28.88 26.12
N CYS A 155 0.42 27.82 26.93
CA CYS A 155 1.71 27.19 27.20
C CYS A 155 1.58 25.67 27.38
N TRP A 156 1.52 24.93 26.27
CA TRP A 156 1.45 23.46 26.31
C TRP A 156 2.51 22.79 25.41
N CYS A 157 3.78 23.13 25.64
CA CYS A 157 4.91 22.33 25.17
C CYS A 157 6.17 22.55 26.01
N SER A 158 6.31 21.85 27.14
CA SER A 158 7.62 21.65 27.77
C SER A 158 7.67 20.39 28.65
N LYS A 159 8.75 19.63 28.44
CA LYS A 159 9.31 18.53 29.25
C LYS A 159 8.32 17.72 30.12
N VAL A 160 8.04 16.50 29.66
CA VAL A 160 8.01 15.35 30.57
C VAL A 160 9.41 15.20 31.18
N ARG A 161 9.58 15.61 32.44
CA ARG A 161 10.73 15.25 33.27
C ARG A 161 10.31 14.05 34.14
N ARG A 162 11.20 13.05 34.29
CA ARG A 162 10.93 11.85 35.10
C ARG A 162 10.82 12.22 36.58
N PRO A 163 10.06 11.46 37.40
CA PRO A 163 10.12 11.58 38.85
C PRO A 163 11.55 11.38 39.37
N SER A 164 11.89 12.09 40.44
CA SER A 164 13.12 11.91 41.20
C SER A 164 13.15 10.53 41.87
N ARG A 165 14.29 9.84 41.79
CA ARG A 165 14.62 8.82 42.80
C ARG A 165 15.11 9.55 44.04
N SER A 166 14.55 9.20 45.20
CA SER A 166 15.27 9.34 46.46
C SER A 166 16.49 8.40 46.42
N ASN A 167 17.63 8.91 46.84
CA ASN A 167 18.76 8.09 47.24
C ASN A 167 18.97 8.34 48.73
N ASP A 168 18.51 7.41 49.55
CA ASP A 168 18.89 7.34 50.96
C ASP A 168 20.39 7.02 51.06
N GLY A 169 21.11 7.74 51.91
CA GLY A 169 22.56 7.57 52.07
C GLY A 169 22.91 6.63 53.23
N PRO A 170 24.02 5.88 53.14
CA PRO A 170 24.67 5.29 54.30
C PRO A 170 25.90 6.12 54.74
N THR A 171 25.87 6.53 56.01
CA THR A 171 26.96 6.54 57.01
C THR A 171 28.44 6.60 56.58
N THR A 172 29.18 7.47 57.27
CA THR A 172 30.65 7.59 57.31
C THR A 172 31.39 6.29 57.68
N PRO A 173 32.64 6.09 57.20
CA PRO A 173 33.51 5.03 57.69
C PRO A 173 34.05 5.36 59.10
N SER A 174 34.19 4.34 59.93
CA SER A 174 34.95 4.38 61.19
C SER A 174 36.12 3.40 61.10
N ASN A 175 37.27 3.80 61.63
CA ASN A 175 38.47 2.96 61.71
C ASN A 175 38.49 2.17 63.04
N VAL A 176 39.39 1.19 63.08
CA VAL A 176 39.69 0.25 64.19
C VAL A 176 38.72 -0.92 64.28
#